data_AF-A0A978RX15-F1
#
_entry.id   AF-A0A978RX15-F1
#
_cell.length_a   1.000
_cell.length_b   1.000
_cell.length_c   1.000
_cell.angle_alpha   90.00
_cell.angle_beta   90.00
_cell.angle_gamma   90.00
#
_symmetry.space_group_name_H-M   'P 1'
#
loop_
_entity.id
_entity.type
_entity.pdbx_description
1 polymer ?
#
loop_
_entity_poly.entity_id
_entity_poly.type
_entity_poly.pdbx_seq_one_letter_code
_entity_poly.pdbx_strand_id
1 'polypeptide(L)' 'MLDSNAAKIFKTVAEAQATAEKKQAMAHPDKIIKIARQRGYKFSKNQIKKEIPQLSEEELASLLNPGVSPRHHLLPR' A
#
# COMPACT_ATOMS: atom_id res chain seq x y z
N MET A 1 19.51 -23.80 13.24
CA MET A 1 18.05 -23.73 13.00
C MET A 1 17.48 -22.43 13.58
N LEU A 2 17.79 -21.27 12.98
CA LEU A 2 17.27 -19.95 13.38
C LEU A 2 16.52 -19.23 12.24
N ASP A 3 16.72 -19.67 11.00
CA ASP A 3 16.21 -19.01 9.80
C ASP A 3 14.69 -19.10 9.65
N SER A 4 14.06 -20.14 10.22
CA SER A 4 12.60 -20.32 10.18
C SER A 4 11.81 -19.33 11.04
N ASN A 5 12.44 -18.68 12.03
CA ASN A 5 11.80 -17.68 12.89
C ASN A 5 11.88 -16.27 12.29
N ALA A 6 13.04 -15.88 11.75
CA ALA A 6 13.23 -14.55 11.17
C ALA A 6 12.32 -14.32 9.96
N ALA A 7 12.16 -15.32 9.08
CA ALA A 7 11.27 -15.21 7.92
C ALA A 7 9.79 -15.07 8.32
N LYS A 8 9.34 -15.78 9.36
CA LYS A 8 7.98 -15.66 9.89
C LYS A 8 7.73 -14.30 10.53
N ILE A 9 8.69 -13.80 11.33
CA ILE A 9 8.62 -12.47 11.94
C ILE A 9 8.61 -11.38 10.86
N PHE A 10 9.44 -11.51 9.82
CA PHE A 10 9.44 -10.57 8.70
C PHE A 10 8.08 -10.54 8.00
N LYS A 11 7.48 -11.71 7.74
CA LYS A 11 6.17 -11.80 7.09
C LYS A 11 5.07 -11.15 7.94
N THR A 12 5.03 -11.40 9.24
CA THR A 12 4.04 -10.78 10.13
C THR A 12 4.22 -9.27 10.26
N VAL A 13 5.46 -8.78 10.27
CA VAL A 13 5.75 -7.33 10.27
C VAL A 13 5.33 -6.69 8.94
N ALA A 14 5.60 -7.33 7.81
CA ALA A 14 5.20 -6.84 6.49
C ALA A 14 3.66 -6.76 6.36
N GLU A 15 2.94 -7.81 6.78
CA GLU A 15 1.47 -7.82 6.81
C GLU A 15 0.90 -6.73 7.72
N ALA A 16 1.48 -6.53 8.91
CA ALA A 16 1.07 -5.48 9.83
C ALA A 16 1.29 -4.07 9.25
N GLN A 17 2.43 -3.87 8.57
CA GLN A 17 2.77 -2.61 7.93
C GLN A 17 1.82 -2.30 6.77
N ALA A 18 1.58 -3.25 5.86
CA ALA A 18 0.60 -3.10 4.77
C ALA A 18 -0.81 -2.77 5.29
N THR A 19 -1.18 -3.35 6.44
CA THR A 19 -2.49 -3.07 7.08
C THR A 19 -2.54 -1.66 7.67
N ALA A 20 -1.46 -1.18 8.29
CA ALA A 20 -1.38 0.18 8.82
C ALA A 20 -1.40 1.22 7.69
N GLU A 21 -0.68 0.95 6.62
CA GLU A 21 -0.66 1.75 5.39
C GLU A 21 -2.05 1.87 4.75
N LYS A 22 -2.78 0.75 4.61
CA LYS A 22 -4.20 0.74 4.19
C LYS A 22 -5.09 1.56 5.12
N LYS A 23 -4.92 1.44 6.44
CA LYS A 23 -5.69 2.23 7.42
C LYS A 23 -5.42 3.72 7.31
N GLN A 24 -4.17 4.14 7.12
CA GLN A 24 -3.81 5.55 6.95
C GLN A 24 -4.40 6.12 5.65
N ALA A 25 -4.35 5.36 4.55
CA ALA A 25 -4.99 5.75 3.29
C ALA A 25 -6.51 5.92 3.44
N MET A 26 -7.16 5.02 4.18
CA MET A 26 -8.59 5.10 4.48
C MET A 26 -8.96 6.21 5.47
N ALA A 27 -8.04 6.62 6.35
CA ALA A 27 -8.27 7.68 7.35
C ALA A 27 -8.28 9.08 6.74
N HIS A 28 -7.66 9.27 5.56
CA HIS A 28 -7.59 10.57 4.89
C HIS A 28 -8.12 10.55 3.44
N PRO A 29 -9.37 10.09 3.21
CA PRO A 29 -9.92 9.97 1.87
C PRO A 29 -10.09 11.34 1.19
N ASP A 30 -10.31 12.40 1.97
CA ASP A 30 -10.47 13.77 1.46
C ASP A 30 -9.19 14.32 0.81
N LYS A 31 -8.00 13.94 1.31
CA LYS A 31 -6.72 14.33 0.69
C LYS A 31 -6.56 13.68 -0.69
N ILE A 32 -6.93 12.40 -0.82
CA ILE A 32 -6.89 11.67 -2.09
C ILE A 32 -7.85 12.31 -3.10
N ILE A 33 -9.08 12.64 -2.69
CA ILE A 33 -10.06 13.29 -3.57
C ILE A 33 -9.56 14.65 -4.05
N LYS A 34 -8.91 15.44 -3.18
CA LYS A 34 -8.37 16.74 -3.54
C LYS A 34 -7.26 16.63 -4.59
N ILE A 35 -6.32 15.70 -4.42
CA ILE A 35 -5.23 15.44 -5.37
C ILE A 35 -5.80 14.92 -6.70
N ALA A 36 -6.76 14.01 -6.65
CA ALA A 36 -7.35 13.44 -7.85
C ALA A 36 -8.15 14.46 -8.66
N ARG A 37 -8.90 15.36 -7.99
CA ARG A 37 -9.57 16.50 -8.64
C ARG A 37 -8.58 17.46 -9.30
N GLN A 38 -7.45 17.74 -8.66
CA GLN A 38 -6.39 18.57 -9.24
C GLN A 38 -5.79 17.95 -10.51
N ARG A 39 -5.82 16.62 -10.63
CA ARG A 39 -5.39 15.88 -11.83
C ARG A 39 -6.51 15.62 -12.84
N GLY A 40 -7.73 16.15 -12.62
CA GLY A 40 -8.87 15.98 -13.53
C GLY A 40 -9.71 14.72 -13.32
N TYR A 41 -9.39 13.89 -12.32
CA TYR A 41 -10.13 12.68 -12.01
C TYR A 41 -11.27 12.93 -11.03
N LYS A 42 -12.46 12.39 -11.31
CA LYS A 42 -13.63 12.44 -10.42
C LYS A 42 -13.76 11.12 -9.65
N PHE A 43 -13.21 11.08 -8.44
CA PHE A 43 -13.44 9.96 -7.52
C PHE A 43 -14.45 10.31 -6.43
N SER A 44 -15.30 9.34 -6.08
CA SER A 44 -16.18 9.39 -4.90
C SER A 44 -15.54 8.66 -3.73
N LYS A 45 -15.83 9.08 -2.48
CA LYS A 45 -15.35 8.40 -1.25
C LYS A 45 -15.65 6.89 -1.26
N ASN A 46 -16.81 6.50 -1.79
CA ASN A 46 -17.22 5.10 -1.86
C ASN A 46 -16.41 4.29 -2.87
N GLN A 47 -15.93 4.94 -3.93
CA GLN A 47 -15.15 4.32 -4.98
C GLN A 47 -13.72 4.06 -4.49
N ILE A 48 -13.12 5.04 -3.80
CA ILE A 48 -11.80 4.89 -3.16
C ILE A 48 -11.82 3.75 -2.12
N LYS A 49 -12.88 3.65 -1.31
CA LYS A 49 -13.02 2.55 -0.34
C LYS A 49 -13.11 1.16 -0.99
N LYS A 50 -13.62 1.08 -2.23
CA LYS A 50 -13.69 -0.17 -3.00
C LYS A 50 -12.39 -0.49 -3.72
N GLU A 51 -11.67 0.51 -4.21
CA GLU A 51 -10.45 0.34 -5.01
C GLU A 51 -9.20 0.14 -4.15
N ILE A 52 -9.09 0.79 -2.98
CA ILE A 52 -7.96 0.61 -2.05
C ILE A 52 -7.67 -0.87 -1.71
N PRO A 53 -8.66 -1.73 -1.38
CA PRO A 53 -8.38 -3.14 -1.10
C PRO A 53 -8.06 -3.97 -2.35
N GLN A 54 -8.31 -3.48 -3.56
CA GLN A 54 -7.96 -4.15 -4.81
C GLN A 54 -6.51 -3.89 -5.23
N LEU A 55 -5.86 -2.85 -4.68
CA LEU A 55 -4.46 -2.57 -4.93
C LEU A 55 -3.56 -3.62 -4.28
N SER A 56 -2.50 -3.99 -5.00
CA SER A 56 -1.42 -4.81 -4.46
C SER A 56 -0.69 -4.06 -3.33
N GLU A 57 -0.02 -4.80 -2.44
CA GLU A 57 0.76 -4.17 -1.36
C GLU A 57 1.88 -3.29 -1.91
N GLU A 58 2.49 -3.66 -3.04
CA GLU A 58 3.55 -2.89 -3.68
C GLU A 58 3.07 -1.55 -4.23
N GLU A 59 1.91 -1.53 -4.90
CA GLU A 59 1.30 -0.30 -5.40
C GLU A 59 0.90 0.64 -4.26
N LEU A 60 0.35 0.07 -3.19
CA LEU A 60 -0.09 0.83 -2.03
C LEU A 60 1.11 1.42 -1.25
N ALA A 61 2.18 0.65 -1.10
CA ALA A 61 3.43 1.10 -0.51
C ALA A 61 4.10 2.21 -1.34
N SER A 62 4.05 2.11 -2.68
CA SER A 62 4.59 3.12 -3.60
C SER A 62 3.83 4.45 -3.53
N LEU A 63 2.51 4.40 -3.27
CA LEU A 63 1.69 5.60 -3.05
C LEU A 63 2.03 6.32 -1.75
N LEU A 64 2.38 5.58 -0.69
CA LEU A 64 2.73 6.15 0.61
C LEU A 64 4.20 6.56 0.71
N ASN A 65 5.09 5.88 0.00
CA ASN A 65 6.54 6.12 -0.01
C ASN A 65 7.01 6.56 -1.41
N PRO A 66 6.64 7.77 -1.87
CA PRO A 66 7.02 8.23 -3.20
C PRO A 66 8.55 8.30 -3.34
N GLY A 67 9.07 7.77 -4.46
CA GLY A 67 10.51 7.72 -4.75
C GLY A 67 11.23 6.48 -4.22
N VAL A 68 10.55 5.60 -3.48
CA VAL A 68 11.09 4.30 -3.06
C VAL A 68 10.51 3.21 -3.95
N SER A 69 11.30 2.76 -4.93
CA SER A 69 10.91 1.66 -5.81
C SER A 69 10.94 0.33 -5.05
N PRO A 70 9.95 -0.57 -5.26
CA PRO A 70 10.03 -1.93 -4.71
C PRO A 70 11.28 -2.65 -5.21
N ARG A 71 11.89 -3.46 -4.33
CA ARG A 71 13.04 -4.29 -4.68
C ARG A 71 12.55 -5.55 -5.39
N HIS A 72 12.72 -5.59 -6.70
CA HIS A 72 12.43 -6.80 -7.47
C HIS A 72 13.61 -7.78 -7.40
N HIS A 73 13.30 -9.07 -7.25
CA HIS A 73 14.30 -10.11 -7.44
C HIS A 73 14.71 -10.16 -8.91
N LEU A 74 16.02 -10.22 -9.18
CA LEU A 74 16.56 -10.36 -10.54
C LEU A 74 16.22 -11.72 -11.17
N LEU A 75 15.96 -12.73 -10.34
CA LEU A 75 15.57 -14.08 -10.76
C LEU A 75 14.22 -14.45 -10.14
N PRO A 76 13.35 -15.17 -10.87
CA PRO A 76 12.08 -15.64 -10.32
C PRO A 76 12.32 -16.57 -9.12
N ARG A 77 11.48 -16.42 -8.09
CA ARG A 77 11.53 -17.19 -6.85
C ARG A 77 10.82 -18.53 -6.99
#